data_AF-A0A6T5XQM5-F1
#
_entry.id   AF-A0A6T5XQM5-F1
#
_cell.length_a   1.000
_cell.length_b   1.000
_cell.length_c   1.000
_cell.angle_alpha   90.00
_cell.angle_beta   90.00
_cell.angle_gamma   90.00
#
_symmetry.space_group_name_H-M   'P 1'
#
loop_
_entity.id
_entity.type
_entity.pdbx_description
1 polymer ?
#
loop_
_entity_poly.entity_id
_entity_poly.type
_entity_poly.pdbx_seq_one_letter_code
_entity_poly.pdbx_strand_id
1 'polypeptide(L)'
;FSISGYPTLKYFKDGDMEGQDYQGGRDYDSLRQFVDDELAAKCDVNDPSECTDKEKGYIEKMKTKSADERKAQHERLTKMQGSSMKAELKQWLNQRINILKGIDQEL
;
A
#
# COMPACT_ATOMS: atom_id res chain seq x y z
N PHE A 1 11.18 -13.21 -13.81
CA PHE A 1 11.80 -13.46 -12.49
C PHE A 1 12.95 -14.44 -12.67
N SER A 2 14.13 -14.14 -12.12
CA SER A 2 15.32 -15.00 -12.19
C SER A 2 15.56 -15.60 -10.81
N ILE A 3 15.04 -16.81 -10.55
CA ILE A 3 15.34 -17.55 -9.32
C ILE A 3 16.54 -18.45 -9.62
N SER A 4 17.69 -18.13 -9.05
CA SER A 4 18.95 -18.83 -9.35
C SER A 4 19.30 -19.93 -8.33
N GLY A 5 18.54 -20.07 -7.23
CA GLY A 5 18.74 -21.10 -6.22
C GLY A 5 17.61 -21.15 -5.18
N TYR A 6 17.38 -22.32 -4.59
CA TYR A 6 16.36 -22.50 -3.55
C TYR A 6 17.01 -22.65 -2.16
N PRO A 7 16.41 -22.08 -1.09
CA PRO A 7 15.26 -21.18 -1.12
C PRO A 7 15.65 -19.70 -1.39
N THR A 8 14.94 -19.04 -2.32
CA THR A 8 14.98 -17.57 -2.49
C THR A 8 13.68 -16.96 -1.96
N LEU A 9 13.79 -15.95 -1.08
CA LEU A 9 12.64 -15.19 -0.60
C LEU A 9 12.61 -13.84 -1.33
N LYS A 10 11.46 -13.50 -1.90
CA LYS A 10 11.21 -12.23 -2.59
C LYS A 10 9.90 -11.65 -2.04
N TYR A 11 9.88 -10.36 -1.75
CA TYR A 11 8.69 -9.65 -1.32
C TYR A 11 8.20 -8.71 -2.41
N PHE A 12 6.90 -8.44 -2.39
CA PHE A 12 6.23 -7.59 -3.35
C PHE A 12 5.43 -6.57 -2.55
N LYS A 13 5.70 -5.28 -2.77
CA LYS A 13 4.85 -4.20 -2.27
C LYS A 13 3.80 -3.90 -3.34
N ASP A 14 2.65 -3.36 -2.94
CA ASP A 14 1.58 -3.03 -3.88
C ASP A 14 2.11 -2.17 -5.03
N GLY A 15 2.03 -2.71 -6.24
CA GLY A 15 2.48 -2.06 -7.47
C GLY A 15 3.90 -2.42 -7.91
N ASP A 16 4.71 -3.05 -7.06
CA ASP A 16 6.00 -3.62 -7.45
C ASP A 16 5.78 -4.98 -8.14
N MET A 17 6.00 -5.01 -9.46
CA MET A 17 5.85 -6.23 -10.27
C MET A 17 7.17 -6.99 -10.42
N GLU A 18 8.31 -6.36 -10.12
CA GLU A 18 9.62 -7.00 -10.20
C GLU A 18 9.96 -7.74 -8.91
N GLY A 19 9.42 -7.23 -7.79
CA GLY A 19 9.65 -7.72 -6.44
C GLY A 19 11.10 -7.52 -6.01
N GLN A 20 11.32 -7.47 -4.71
CA GLN A 20 12.66 -7.24 -4.15
C GLN A 20 13.11 -8.46 -3.35
N ASP A 21 14.39 -8.77 -3.44
CA ASP A 21 14.95 -9.93 -2.77
C ASP A 21 15.04 -9.65 -1.26
N TYR A 22 14.52 -10.57 -0.46
CA TYR A 22 14.64 -10.51 0.98
C TYR A 22 16.01 -11.04 1.41
N GLN A 23 16.83 -10.17 2.01
CA GLN A 23 18.18 -10.48 2.48
C GLN A 23 18.30 -10.56 4.01
N GLY A 24 17.17 -10.50 4.74
CA GLY A 24 17.14 -10.56 6.21
C GLY A 24 17.20 -11.98 6.78
N GLY A 25 17.06 -12.07 8.11
CA GLY A 25 17.02 -13.33 8.85
C GLY A 25 15.82 -14.21 8.43
N ARG A 26 16.02 -15.52 8.32
CA ARG A 26 14.98 -16.46 7.83
C ARG A 26 14.24 -17.18 8.95
N ASP A 27 14.48 -16.79 10.19
CA ASP A 27 13.68 -17.17 11.34
C ASP A 27 12.35 -16.41 11.38
N TYR A 28 11.42 -16.92 12.17
CA TYR A 28 10.06 -16.38 12.28
C TYR A 28 10.07 -14.91 12.73
N ASP A 29 10.87 -14.56 13.74
CA ASP A 29 10.87 -13.22 14.33
C ASP A 29 11.40 -12.18 13.33
N SER A 30 12.48 -12.50 12.61
CA SER A 30 13.04 -11.64 11.56
C SER A 30 12.09 -11.41 10.40
N LEU A 31 11.35 -12.44 9.98
CA LEU A 31 10.36 -12.33 8.91
C LEU A 31 9.15 -11.52 9.37
N ARG A 32 8.67 -11.75 10.60
CA ARG A 32 7.56 -11.00 11.18
C ARG A 32 7.90 -9.53 11.30
N GLN A 33 9.07 -9.20 11.85
CA GLN A 33 9.52 -7.82 11.98
C GLN A 33 9.62 -7.14 10.61
N PHE A 34 10.16 -7.83 9.60
CA PHE A 34 10.21 -7.28 8.24
C PHE A 34 8.81 -7.00 7.69
N VAL A 35 7.84 -7.90 7.92
CA VAL A 35 6.45 -7.65 7.52
C VAL A 35 5.92 -6.40 8.23
N ASP A 36 6.08 -6.30 9.54
CA ASP A 36 5.57 -5.19 10.35
C ASP A 36 6.23 -3.85 9.97
N ASP A 37 7.51 -3.84 9.63
CA ASP A 37 8.26 -2.62 9.33
C ASP A 37 8.14 -2.18 7.87
N GLU A 38 8.18 -3.11 6.92
CA GLU A 38 8.36 -2.81 5.50
C GLU A 38 7.12 -3.07 4.64
N LEU A 39 6.24 -3.97 5.06
CA LEU A 39 5.11 -4.44 4.24
C LEU A 39 3.75 -4.05 4.81
N ALA A 40 3.62 -3.97 6.14
CA ALA A 40 2.37 -3.63 6.79
C ALA A 40 1.98 -2.19 6.45
N ALA A 41 0.73 -2.01 6.04
CA ALA A 41 0.14 -0.69 5.96
C ALA A 41 -0.05 -0.17 7.39
N LYS A 42 0.88 0.66 7.87
CA LYS A 42 0.84 1.22 9.23
C LYS A 42 -0.30 2.24 9.41
N CYS A 43 -0.86 2.76 8.32
CA CYS A 43 -1.91 3.76 8.38
C CYS A 43 -3.31 3.14 8.48
N ASP A 44 -3.96 3.30 9.64
CA ASP A 44 -5.39 3.03 9.83
C ASP A 44 -6.18 4.36 9.73
N VAL A 45 -7.30 4.36 9.02
CA VAL A 45 -8.12 5.57 8.85
C VAL A 45 -8.92 5.96 10.11
N ASN A 46 -9.08 5.01 11.03
CA ASN A 46 -9.74 5.16 12.32
C ASN A 46 -8.72 5.54 13.40
N ASP A 47 -7.48 5.09 13.27
CA ASP A 47 -6.35 5.48 14.12
C ASP A 47 -5.19 6.04 13.27
N PRO A 48 -5.20 7.34 12.98
CA PRO A 48 -4.20 7.96 12.12
C PRO A 48 -2.84 8.16 12.81
N SER A 49 -2.61 7.66 14.03
CA SER A 49 -1.37 7.87 14.79
C SER A 49 -0.11 7.47 14.00
N GLU A 50 -0.16 6.30 13.35
CA GLU A 50 0.92 5.70 12.55
C GLU A 50 0.89 6.10 11.05
N CYS A 51 -0.05 6.96 10.63
CA CYS A 51 -0.10 7.49 9.27
C CYS A 51 0.93 8.60 9.05
N THR A 52 1.51 8.65 7.84
CA THR A 52 2.36 9.75 7.39
C THR A 52 1.55 11.05 7.19
N ASP A 53 2.21 12.21 7.19
CA ASP A 53 1.55 13.51 6.97
C ASP A 53 0.78 13.58 5.65
N LYS A 54 1.30 12.91 4.60
CA LYS A 54 0.62 12.80 3.30
C LYS A 54 -0.68 12.01 3.39
N GLU A 55 -0.66 10.90 4.13
CA GLU A 55 -1.84 10.06 4.34
C GLU A 55 -2.88 10.79 5.20
N LYS A 56 -2.46 11.44 6.29
CA LYS A 56 -3.33 12.27 7.14
C LYS A 56 -4.04 13.36 6.35
N GLY A 57 -3.30 14.15 5.57
CA GLY A 57 -3.89 15.19 4.73
C GLY A 57 -4.83 14.64 3.66
N TYR A 58 -4.57 13.43 3.16
CA TYR A 58 -5.48 12.76 2.23
C TYR A 58 -6.76 12.25 2.91
N ILE A 59 -6.64 11.67 4.10
CA ILE A 59 -7.76 11.20 4.92
C ILE A 59 -8.70 12.37 5.24
N GLU A 60 -8.18 13.49 5.74
CA GLU A 60 -8.98 14.68 6.04
C GLU A 60 -9.75 15.17 4.80
N LYS A 61 -9.06 15.28 3.66
CA LYS A 61 -9.67 15.68 2.39
C LYS A 61 -10.78 14.71 1.96
N MET A 62 -10.59 13.41 2.14
CA MET A 62 -11.60 12.42 1.73
C MET A 62 -12.77 12.33 2.73
N LYS A 63 -12.53 12.53 4.02
CA LYS A 63 -13.60 12.64 5.04
C LYS A 63 -14.53 13.83 4.78
N THR A 64 -14.04 14.94 4.22
CA THR A 64 -14.89 16.10 3.85
C THR A 64 -15.71 15.93 2.57
N LYS A 65 -15.41 14.93 1.75
CA LYS A 65 -16.09 14.66 0.48
C LYS A 65 -17.29 13.75 0.69
N SER A 66 -18.25 13.73 -0.24
CA SER A 66 -19.36 12.78 -0.19
C SER A 66 -18.91 11.35 -0.51
N ALA A 67 -19.73 10.35 -0.15
CA ALA A 67 -19.48 8.95 -0.50
C ALA A 67 -19.38 8.76 -2.03
N ASP A 68 -20.21 9.44 -2.82
CA ASP A 68 -20.17 9.39 -4.28
C ASP A 68 -18.85 9.92 -4.85
N GLU A 69 -18.33 11.01 -4.28
CA GLU A 69 -17.02 11.56 -4.69
C GLU A 69 -15.86 10.62 -4.32
N ARG A 70 -15.94 9.97 -3.15
CA ARG A 70 -14.94 8.98 -2.71
C ARG A 70 -14.97 7.77 -3.64
N LYS A 71 -16.15 7.29 -4.02
CA LYS A 71 -16.33 6.20 -4.99
C LYS A 71 -15.78 6.55 -6.37
N ALA A 72 -16.10 7.73 -6.89
CA ALA A 72 -15.56 8.20 -8.17
C ALA A 72 -14.03 8.32 -8.15
N GLN A 73 -13.45 8.77 -7.02
CA GLN A 73 -12.00 8.76 -6.85
C GLN A 73 -11.42 7.35 -6.79
N HIS A 74 -12.04 6.43 -6.04
CA HIS A 74 -11.60 5.04 -5.96
C HIS A 74 -11.55 4.39 -7.35
N GLU A 75 -12.60 4.56 -8.13
CA GLU A 75 -12.69 4.00 -9.48
C GLU A 75 -11.63 4.61 -10.41
N ARG A 76 -11.42 5.93 -10.35
CA ARG A 76 -10.37 6.62 -11.12
C ARG A 76 -8.98 6.10 -10.77
N LEU A 77 -8.67 5.94 -9.48
CA LEU A 77 -7.37 5.46 -9.03
C LEU A 77 -7.15 3.99 -9.39
N THR A 78 -8.18 3.16 -9.27
CA THR A 78 -8.13 1.75 -9.67
C THR A 78 -7.86 1.60 -11.17
N LYS A 79 -8.49 2.43 -12.02
CA LYS A 79 -8.18 2.46 -13.46
C LYS A 79 -6.73 2.88 -13.74
N MET A 80 -6.17 3.76 -12.92
CA MET A 80 -4.76 4.18 -13.02
C MET A 80 -3.78 3.08 -12.57
N GLN A 81 -4.20 2.11 -11.77
CA GLN A 81 -3.33 1.07 -11.21
C GLN A 81 -2.67 0.19 -12.29
N GLY A 82 -3.36 -0.03 -13.41
CA GLY A 82 -2.85 -0.78 -14.56
C GLY A 82 -1.88 0.00 -15.46
N SER A 83 -1.70 1.30 -15.23
CA SER A 83 -0.78 2.12 -16.02
C SER A 83 0.66 1.98 -15.54
N SER A 84 1.63 2.11 -16.45
CA SER A 84 3.04 2.16 -16.09
C SER A 84 3.37 3.52 -15.45
N MET A 85 3.77 3.50 -14.18
CA MET A 85 4.14 4.68 -13.39
C MET A 85 5.44 4.39 -12.63
N LYS A 86 6.13 5.45 -12.18
CA LYS A 86 7.27 5.31 -11.27
C LYS A 86 6.84 4.60 -9.98
N ALA A 87 7.72 3.78 -9.40
CA ALA A 87 7.43 2.95 -8.24
C ALA A 87 6.80 3.76 -7.08
N GLU A 88 7.38 4.91 -6.72
CA GLU A 88 6.86 5.79 -5.66
C GLU A 88 5.44 6.31 -5.95
N LEU A 89 5.14 6.63 -7.21
CA LEU A 89 3.80 7.09 -7.61
C LEU A 89 2.78 5.97 -7.54
N LYS A 90 3.18 4.75 -7.91
CA LYS A 90 2.33 3.56 -7.85
C LYS A 90 2.07 3.12 -6.41
N GLN A 91 3.09 3.21 -5.55
CA GLN A 91 2.94 2.99 -4.11
C GLN A 91 1.95 4.00 -3.51
N TRP A 92 2.11 5.29 -3.82
CA TRP A 92 1.18 6.32 -3.37
C TRP A 92 -0.24 6.13 -3.91
N LEU A 93 -0.38 5.71 -5.16
CA LEU A 93 -1.67 5.36 -5.76
C LEU A 93 -2.38 4.27 -4.94
N ASN A 94 -1.65 3.20 -4.59
CA ASN A 94 -2.19 2.08 -3.83
C ASN A 94 -2.51 2.46 -2.38
N GLN A 95 -1.66 3.26 -1.72
CA GLN A 95 -1.95 3.83 -0.39
C GLN A 95 -3.27 4.62 -0.40
N ARG A 96 -3.50 5.45 -1.43
CA ARG A 96 -4.76 6.19 -1.58
C ARG A 96 -5.97 5.30 -1.82
N ILE A 97 -5.82 4.22 -2.57
CA ILE A 97 -6.87 3.21 -2.78
C ILE A 97 -7.23 2.55 -1.44
N ASN A 98 -6.23 2.13 -0.67
CA ASN A 98 -6.43 1.49 0.63
C ASN A 98 -7.07 2.44 1.66
N ILE A 99 -6.65 3.71 1.69
CA ILE A 99 -7.29 4.74 2.54
C ILE A 99 -8.77 4.91 2.16
N LEU A 100 -9.10 5.00 0.87
CA LEU A 100 -10.49 5.14 0.44
C LEU A 100 -11.35 3.94 0.86
N LYS A 101 -10.84 2.71 0.69
CA LYS A 101 -11.50 1.48 1.16
C LYS A 101 -11.63 1.43 2.68
N GLY A 102 -10.68 2.00 3.42
CA GLY A 102 -10.77 2.12 4.87
C GLY A 102 -11.90 3.06 5.31
N ILE A 103 -12.06 4.20 4.61
CA ILE A 103 -13.09 5.20 4.94
C ILE A 103 -14.50 4.66 4.62
N ASP A 104 -14.68 4.04 3.46
CA ASP A 104 -15.93 3.39 3.06
C ASP A 104 -15.65 1.91 2.76
N GLN A 105 -16.01 1.03 3.68
CA GLN A 105 -15.78 -0.42 3.57
C GLN A 105 -16.57 -1.10 2.42
N GLU A 106 -17.36 -0.35 1.64
CA GLU A 106 -18.21 -0.84 0.54
C GLU A 106 -17.67 -0.49 -0.88
N LEU A 107 -16.43 0.01 -1.00
CA LEU A 107 -15.82 0.50 -2.26
C LEU A 107 -15.06 -0.52 -3.12
#